data_AF-A0A957BH04-F1
#
_entry.id   AF-A0A957BH04-F1
#
_cell.length_a   1.000
_cell.length_b   1.000
_cell.length_c   1.000
_cell.angle_alpha   90.00
_cell.angle_beta   90.00
_cell.angle_gamma   90.00
#
_symmetry.space_group_name_H-M   'P 1'
#
loop_
_entity.id
_entity.type
_entity.pdbx_description
1 polymer ?
#
loop_
_entity_poly.entity_id
_entity_poly.type
_entity_poly.pdbx_seq_one_letter_code
_entity_poly.pdbx_strand_id
1 'polypeptide(L)'
;HLHVANNAGRVAAWLRSLSDDFVIFDEKDPYITAPGPVSVTYIGETEKNLSKTADAPDGEKTYFIGKDGENFAGTGGASLPAFAFTEPELPEMLTTPLHAVHLQLGAKMGEFAGYDMPLWYDKVMNEHLAVRNSAGLFDVTHMGVFEAIGAGAEDFLNLVTTNSVHLLKTGRSHYTFLLNTDGVPHDDLMIYKLGDEHFFIVVNASNNDKNWAWLNAIKNGEVCIDPDMPGRKVVTAPFELRDLRDPSAGEDRRVDIALQGPKSLDILMSLGGSEADLKALKALPWAGIIRATIGGFDLIVSRTGYTGERVAFEVFPHPDQAAALFTTLIEAGAVPCGLAARDSLRIEAGLPLYGHELAGPHNMIPSEAGMGSYVKFSKPWFVGKAAYVARDIARDSQIVRFRMENKGARPAHQGDPLVDDKGRVVGIVTSCSIDSEGYQLGQALVKIGSHKRNTQLAVFAGSERAKVRPLNNMKFGDRAIMPETVTILWRFPK
;
A
#
# COMPACT_ATOMS: atom_id res chain seq x y z
N HIS A 1 -39.40 -14.42 -7.42
CA HIS A 1 -39.09 -15.61 -8.23
C HIS A 1 -39.13 -15.27 -9.72
N LEU A 2 -37.97 -15.06 -10.35
CA LEU A 2 -37.84 -14.88 -11.80
C LEU A 2 -37.81 -16.26 -12.47
N HIS A 3 -38.97 -16.87 -12.74
CA HIS A 3 -39.00 -18.13 -13.49
C HIS A 3 -38.79 -17.85 -14.98
N VAL A 4 -37.67 -18.34 -15.54
CA VAL A 4 -37.16 -18.00 -16.88
C VAL A 4 -38.18 -18.29 -17.99
N ALA A 5 -38.94 -19.38 -17.87
CA ALA A 5 -39.89 -19.84 -18.89
C ALA A 5 -40.93 -18.79 -19.34
N ASN A 6 -41.34 -17.89 -18.44
CA ASN A 6 -42.36 -16.87 -18.74
C ASN A 6 -41.82 -15.43 -18.65
N ASN A 7 -40.52 -15.27 -18.34
CA ASN A 7 -39.94 -13.96 -18.01
C ASN A 7 -38.59 -13.72 -18.69
N ALA A 8 -38.25 -14.44 -19.77
CA ALA A 8 -36.94 -14.35 -20.42
C ALA A 8 -36.48 -12.90 -20.70
N GLY A 9 -37.38 -12.04 -21.21
CA GLY A 9 -37.07 -10.62 -21.43
C GLY A 9 -36.77 -9.84 -20.14
N ARG A 10 -37.50 -10.13 -19.05
CA ARG A 10 -37.25 -9.51 -17.72
C ARG A 10 -35.97 -10.02 -17.09
N VAL A 11 -35.66 -11.30 -17.23
CA VAL A 11 -34.40 -11.90 -16.76
C VAL A 11 -33.21 -11.30 -17.50
N ALA A 12 -33.29 -11.20 -18.83
CA ALA A 12 -32.27 -10.56 -19.64
C ALA A 12 -32.09 -9.09 -19.26
N ALA A 13 -33.19 -8.34 -19.05
CA ALA A 13 -33.13 -6.96 -18.57
C ALA A 13 -32.47 -6.86 -17.19
N TRP A 14 -32.87 -7.71 -16.23
CA TRP A 14 -32.27 -7.73 -14.89
C TRP A 14 -30.77 -8.06 -14.92
N LEU A 15 -30.34 -9.06 -15.69
CA LEU A 15 -28.92 -9.41 -15.85
C LEU A 15 -28.10 -8.28 -16.50
N ARG A 16 -28.67 -7.55 -17.47
CA ARG A 16 -28.03 -6.33 -18.02
C ARG A 16 -27.91 -5.27 -16.95
N SER A 17 -29.01 -4.97 -16.26
CA SER A 17 -29.02 -3.93 -15.22
C SER A 17 -28.14 -4.29 -14.01
N LEU A 18 -27.88 -5.57 -13.74
CA LEU A 18 -26.88 -6.02 -12.77
C LEU A 18 -25.44 -5.67 -13.21
N SER A 19 -25.16 -5.77 -14.51
CA SER A 19 -23.84 -5.44 -15.07
C SER A 19 -23.63 -3.94 -15.27
N ASP A 20 -24.71 -3.20 -15.50
CA ASP A 20 -24.70 -1.77 -15.79
C ASP A 20 -24.90 -0.90 -14.53
N ASP A 21 -24.85 -1.52 -13.34
CA ASP A 21 -25.01 -0.86 -12.02
C ASP A 21 -26.35 -0.15 -11.80
N PHE A 22 -27.41 -0.62 -12.44
CA PHE A 22 -28.78 -0.10 -12.29
C PHE A 22 -29.67 -0.95 -11.37
N VAL A 23 -29.13 -1.98 -10.73
CA VAL A 23 -29.84 -2.86 -9.79
C VAL A 23 -29.06 -2.98 -8.49
N ILE A 24 -29.73 -2.64 -7.39
CA ILE A 24 -29.28 -3.01 -6.05
C ILE A 24 -29.65 -4.48 -5.83
N PHE A 25 -28.65 -5.32 -5.57
CA PHE A 25 -28.84 -6.74 -5.24
C PHE A 25 -28.38 -7.12 -3.83
N ASP A 26 -27.76 -6.17 -3.12
CA ASP A 26 -27.54 -6.22 -1.68
C ASP A 26 -27.92 -4.86 -1.09
N GLU A 27 -28.97 -4.83 -0.27
CA GLU A 27 -29.44 -3.59 0.36
C GLU A 27 -28.49 -3.08 1.45
N LYS A 28 -27.62 -3.94 1.98
CA LYS A 28 -26.65 -3.58 3.02
C LYS A 28 -25.40 -2.91 2.45
N ASP A 29 -25.10 -3.15 1.18
CA ASP A 29 -24.00 -2.52 0.47
C ASP A 29 -24.47 -2.01 -0.91
N PRO A 30 -24.92 -0.74 -0.99
CA PRO A 30 -25.41 -0.17 -2.24
C PRO A 30 -24.29 0.13 -3.25
N TYR A 31 -23.01 -0.07 -2.87
CA TYR A 31 -21.87 0.17 -3.75
C TYR A 31 -21.46 -1.07 -4.53
N ILE A 32 -21.97 -2.27 -4.19
CA ILE A 32 -21.58 -3.51 -4.87
C ILE A 32 -22.04 -3.52 -6.31
N THR A 33 -21.14 -3.88 -7.21
CA THR A 33 -21.44 -4.10 -8.62
C THR A 33 -21.17 -5.55 -9.04
N ALA A 34 -21.84 -6.01 -10.09
CA ALA A 34 -21.46 -7.28 -10.69
C ALA A 34 -20.10 -7.16 -11.41
N PRO A 35 -19.24 -8.19 -11.41
CA PRO A 35 -17.98 -8.13 -12.13
C PRO A 35 -18.13 -7.99 -13.65
N GLY A 36 -17.31 -7.12 -14.24
CA GLY A 36 -17.07 -6.99 -15.67
C GLY A 36 -18.09 -6.14 -16.43
N PRO A 37 -17.81 -5.82 -17.71
CA PRO A 37 -18.87 -5.57 -18.68
C PRO A 37 -19.41 -6.92 -19.15
N VAL A 38 -20.68 -7.23 -18.85
CA VAL A 38 -21.33 -8.47 -19.26
C VAL A 38 -22.26 -8.20 -20.44
N SER A 39 -22.05 -8.91 -21.56
CA SER A 39 -23.01 -8.89 -22.67
C SER A 39 -24.09 -9.94 -22.44
N VAL A 40 -25.32 -9.51 -22.25
CA VAL A 40 -26.47 -10.40 -22.06
C VAL A 40 -27.36 -10.35 -23.30
N THR A 41 -27.40 -11.46 -24.04
CA THR A 41 -28.22 -11.59 -25.24
C THR A 41 -29.18 -12.75 -25.09
N TYR A 42 -30.45 -12.52 -25.44
CA TYR A 42 -31.43 -13.58 -25.57
C TYR A 42 -31.27 -14.24 -26.94
N ILE A 43 -30.91 -15.53 -26.95
CA ILE A 43 -30.61 -16.29 -28.17
C ILE A 43 -31.76 -17.20 -28.65
N GLY A 44 -32.94 -17.13 -28.00
CA GLY A 44 -34.13 -17.92 -28.34
C GLY A 44 -34.39 -19.10 -27.38
N GLU A 45 -35.36 -19.94 -27.74
CA GLU A 45 -35.66 -21.17 -27.01
C GLU A 45 -34.56 -22.22 -27.23
N THR A 46 -34.20 -22.97 -26.18
CA THR A 46 -33.23 -24.06 -26.27
C THR A 46 -33.95 -25.41 -26.35
N GLU A 47 -33.43 -26.33 -27.16
CA GLU A 47 -33.90 -27.73 -27.21
C GLU A 47 -33.52 -28.52 -25.94
N LYS A 48 -32.63 -27.98 -25.09
CA LYS A 48 -32.20 -28.63 -23.86
C LYS A 48 -33.19 -28.38 -22.73
N ASN A 49 -33.90 -29.43 -22.31
CA ASN A 49 -34.55 -29.48 -21.00
C ASN A 49 -33.46 -29.45 -19.91
N LEU A 50 -33.17 -28.26 -19.37
CA LEU A 50 -32.33 -28.13 -18.18
C LEU A 50 -33.08 -28.74 -17.00
N SER A 51 -32.39 -29.58 -16.22
CA SER A 51 -32.94 -30.18 -15.00
C SER A 51 -33.47 -29.08 -14.06
N LYS A 52 -34.62 -29.32 -13.42
CA LYS A 52 -35.17 -28.45 -12.36
C LYS A 52 -34.36 -28.51 -11.07
N THR A 53 -33.43 -29.46 -10.94
CA THR A 53 -32.48 -29.50 -9.83
C THR A 53 -31.30 -28.60 -10.19
N ALA A 54 -31.44 -27.31 -9.88
CA ALA A 54 -30.25 -26.57 -9.52
C ALA A 54 -29.87 -27.10 -8.14
N ASP A 55 -28.88 -27.98 -8.07
CA ASP A 55 -28.16 -28.15 -6.81
C ASP A 55 -27.77 -26.73 -6.38
N ALA A 56 -28.04 -26.38 -5.11
CA ALA A 56 -27.71 -25.07 -4.59
C ALA A 56 -26.28 -24.72 -5.03
N PRO A 57 -26.02 -23.51 -5.55
CA PRO A 57 -24.70 -23.15 -6.06
C PRO A 57 -23.67 -23.61 -5.02
N ASP A 58 -22.80 -24.52 -5.47
CA ASP A 58 -21.83 -25.21 -4.62
C ASP A 58 -21.32 -24.27 -3.53
N GLY A 59 -21.39 -24.70 -2.27
CA GLY A 59 -20.85 -23.97 -1.13
C GLY A 59 -19.35 -23.65 -1.26
N GLU A 60 -18.73 -24.07 -2.37
CA GLU A 60 -17.36 -23.86 -2.78
C GLU A 60 -17.08 -22.46 -3.35
N LYS A 61 -18.06 -21.68 -3.85
CA LYS A 61 -17.75 -20.32 -4.33
C LYS A 61 -17.45 -19.35 -3.20
N THR A 62 -16.33 -18.63 -3.30
CA THR A 62 -15.96 -17.52 -2.38
C THR A 62 -17.09 -16.52 -2.23
N TYR A 63 -17.69 -16.11 -3.34
CA TYR A 63 -18.80 -15.16 -3.41
C TYR A 63 -19.72 -15.44 -4.62
N PHE A 64 -21.00 -15.10 -4.49
CA PHE A 64 -21.95 -14.95 -5.60
C PHE A 64 -23.10 -14.02 -5.18
N ILE A 65 -23.80 -13.45 -6.17
CA ILE A 65 -24.95 -12.56 -5.92
C ILE A 65 -26.04 -13.31 -5.14
N GLY A 66 -26.41 -12.78 -3.98
CA GLY A 66 -27.40 -13.37 -3.08
C GLY A 66 -26.85 -14.39 -2.07
N LYS A 67 -25.53 -14.62 -2.01
CA LYS A 67 -24.88 -15.50 -1.03
C LYS A 67 -25.16 -15.08 0.42
N ASP A 68 -25.28 -13.78 0.68
CA ASP A 68 -25.54 -13.24 2.02
C ASP A 68 -27.04 -13.17 2.36
N GLY A 69 -27.91 -13.71 1.50
CA GLY A 69 -29.36 -13.80 1.73
C GLY A 69 -29.76 -14.95 2.66
N GLU A 70 -30.98 -14.88 3.22
CA GLU A 70 -31.50 -15.81 4.23
C GLU A 70 -31.41 -17.29 3.82
N ASN A 71 -31.59 -17.61 2.52
CA ASN A 71 -31.56 -18.98 2.00
C ASN A 71 -30.17 -19.64 2.06
N PHE A 72 -29.11 -18.86 2.27
CA PHE A 72 -27.74 -19.33 2.35
C PHE A 72 -27.11 -19.08 3.73
N ALA A 73 -27.91 -18.63 4.71
CA ALA A 73 -27.46 -18.48 6.08
C ALA A 73 -26.95 -19.83 6.63
N GLY A 74 -25.70 -19.87 7.10
CA GLY A 74 -25.08 -21.07 7.67
C GLY A 74 -24.48 -22.06 6.65
N THR A 75 -24.48 -21.75 5.35
CA THR A 75 -23.95 -22.65 4.28
C THR A 75 -22.43 -22.60 4.10
N GLY A 76 -21.71 -21.93 5.01
CA GLY A 76 -20.31 -21.56 4.85
C GLY A 76 -19.26 -22.61 5.22
N GLY A 77 -19.60 -23.86 5.53
CA GLY A 77 -18.64 -24.85 6.05
C GLY A 77 -18.24 -24.62 7.51
N ALA A 78 -17.29 -25.41 8.02
CA ALA A 78 -16.83 -25.30 9.40
C ALA A 78 -16.10 -23.97 9.65
N SER A 79 -16.34 -23.36 10.82
CA SER A 79 -15.65 -22.14 11.24
C SER A 79 -14.13 -22.34 11.22
N LEU A 80 -13.43 -21.44 10.54
CA LEU A 80 -11.97 -21.37 10.55
C LEU A 80 -11.49 -20.53 11.74
N PRO A 81 -10.27 -20.76 12.25
CA PRO A 81 -9.70 -19.95 13.33
C PRO A 81 -9.37 -18.53 12.85
N ALA A 82 -9.30 -17.58 13.79
CA ALA A 82 -8.74 -16.25 13.50
C ALA A 82 -7.25 -16.34 13.14
N PHE A 83 -6.76 -15.40 12.33
CA PHE A 83 -5.34 -15.33 12.01
C PHE A 83 -4.54 -15.00 13.27
N ALA A 84 -3.49 -15.77 13.51
CA ALA A 84 -2.49 -15.49 14.51
C ALA A 84 -1.11 -15.60 13.87
N PHE A 85 -0.30 -14.57 14.06
CA PHE A 85 1.10 -14.56 13.66
C PHE A 85 1.93 -14.14 14.86
N THR A 86 2.98 -14.90 15.15
CA THR A 86 3.97 -14.55 16.15
C THR A 86 5.26 -14.27 15.41
N GLU A 87 5.74 -13.04 15.54
CA GLU A 87 7.01 -12.62 14.96
C GLU A 87 8.13 -13.51 15.52
N PRO A 88 8.95 -14.14 14.68
CA PRO A 88 10.06 -14.93 15.17
C PRO A 88 11.07 -14.03 15.90
N GLU A 89 11.55 -14.46 17.06
CA GLU A 89 12.69 -13.80 17.71
C GLU A 89 13.94 -14.01 16.85
N LEU A 90 14.48 -12.92 16.33
CA LEU A 90 15.73 -12.95 15.57
C LEU A 90 16.91 -12.82 16.56
N PRO A 91 17.84 -13.80 16.61
CA PRO A 91 18.95 -13.77 17.54
C PRO A 91 19.96 -12.66 17.22
N GLU A 92 20.01 -12.22 15.96
CA GLU A 92 20.85 -11.13 15.46
C GLU A 92 20.05 -10.28 14.46
N MET A 93 20.41 -9.00 14.33
CA MET A 93 19.84 -8.13 13.29
C MET A 93 20.17 -8.66 11.90
N LEU A 94 19.18 -8.63 11.01
CA LEU A 94 19.36 -9.04 9.61
C LEU A 94 20.17 -7.99 8.83
N THR A 95 20.78 -8.40 7.73
CA THR A 95 21.55 -7.53 6.85
C THR A 95 21.09 -7.67 5.41
N THR A 96 21.13 -6.57 4.65
CA THR A 96 20.84 -6.61 3.21
C THR A 96 22.04 -7.10 2.40
N PRO A 97 21.84 -7.52 1.13
CA PRO A 97 22.95 -7.78 0.19
C PRO A 97 23.87 -6.56 -0.03
N LEU A 98 23.41 -5.35 0.31
CA LEU A 98 24.16 -4.10 0.18
C LEU A 98 24.87 -3.66 1.47
N HIS A 99 24.72 -4.41 2.57
CA HIS A 99 25.25 -4.01 3.88
C HIS A 99 26.75 -3.65 3.87
N ALA A 100 27.58 -4.50 3.25
CA ALA A 100 29.01 -4.24 3.12
C ALA A 100 29.32 -2.98 2.30
N VAL A 101 28.53 -2.69 1.26
CA VAL A 101 28.67 -1.46 0.44
C VAL A 101 28.35 -0.24 1.30
N HIS A 102 27.30 -0.29 2.12
CA HIS A 102 26.92 0.82 3.00
C HIS A 102 28.01 1.17 4.02
N LEU A 103 28.63 0.14 4.61
CA LEU A 103 29.77 0.33 5.52
C LEU A 103 30.97 0.98 4.81
N GLN A 104 31.28 0.56 3.58
CA GLN A 104 32.37 1.14 2.78
C GLN A 104 32.09 2.60 2.40
N LEU A 105 30.83 2.94 2.13
CA LEU A 105 30.39 4.31 1.85
C LEU A 105 30.32 5.19 3.11
N GLY A 106 30.59 4.65 4.30
CA GLY A 106 30.59 5.39 5.55
C GLY A 106 29.18 5.71 6.08
N ALA A 107 28.18 4.92 5.70
CA ALA A 107 26.81 5.11 6.16
C ALA A 107 26.71 5.03 7.68
N LYS A 108 25.86 5.89 8.26
CA LYS A 108 25.42 5.72 9.64
C LYS A 108 24.36 4.63 9.68
N MET A 109 24.74 3.45 10.15
CA MET A 109 23.85 2.30 10.28
C MET A 109 22.99 2.36 11.55
N GLY A 110 21.83 1.71 11.51
CA GLY A 110 20.96 1.51 12.66
C GLY A 110 19.78 0.57 12.36
N GLU A 111 19.11 0.14 13.41
CA GLU A 111 17.99 -0.80 13.33
C GLU A 111 16.78 -0.18 12.63
N PHE A 112 16.27 -0.88 11.62
CA PHE A 112 15.00 -0.58 10.97
C PHE A 112 14.32 -1.88 10.52
N ALA A 113 13.11 -2.15 11.01
CA ALA A 113 12.33 -3.35 10.68
C ALA A 113 13.11 -4.68 10.88
N GLY A 114 13.96 -4.77 11.90
CA GLY A 114 14.79 -5.94 12.18
C GLY A 114 16.09 -6.04 11.36
N TYR A 115 16.35 -5.08 10.45
CA TYR A 115 17.57 -5.01 9.65
C TYR A 115 18.52 -3.90 10.14
N ASP A 116 19.82 -4.11 9.99
CA ASP A 116 20.84 -3.06 10.13
C ASP A 116 20.95 -2.27 8.82
N MET A 117 20.39 -1.05 8.79
CA MET A 117 20.13 -0.27 7.57
C MET A 117 20.81 1.11 7.59
N PRO A 118 21.16 1.67 6.41
CA PRO A 118 21.71 3.03 6.33
C PRO A 118 20.68 4.10 6.67
N LEU A 119 20.84 4.77 7.81
CA LEU A 119 19.98 5.87 8.23
C LEU A 119 20.27 7.15 7.42
N TRP A 120 21.54 7.43 7.16
CA TRP A 120 22.05 8.51 6.31
C TRP A 120 23.54 8.28 5.99
N TYR A 121 24.04 8.93 4.94
CA TYR A 121 25.44 8.93 4.50
C TYR A 121 26.14 10.27 4.75
N ASP A 122 25.37 11.38 4.71
CA ASP A 122 25.88 12.72 4.98
C ASP A 122 24.92 13.45 5.94
N LYS A 123 24.05 14.30 5.39
CA LYS A 123 23.00 15.01 6.12
C LYS A 123 21.69 14.74 5.41
N VAL A 124 20.65 14.49 6.21
CA VAL A 124 19.28 14.26 5.72
C VAL A 124 18.86 15.31 4.69
N MET A 125 19.15 16.59 4.94
CA MET A 125 18.85 17.68 4.00
C MET A 125 19.60 17.58 2.67
N ASN A 126 20.88 17.18 2.70
CA ASN A 126 21.69 17.07 1.48
C ASN A 126 21.19 15.92 0.60
N GLU A 127 20.88 14.77 1.21
CA GLU A 127 20.29 13.61 0.53
C GLU A 127 18.89 13.92 0.00
N HIS A 128 18.05 14.59 0.80
CA HIS A 128 16.73 15.05 0.39
C HIS A 128 16.82 15.95 -0.86
N LEU A 129 17.69 16.96 -0.83
CA LEU A 129 17.90 17.86 -1.96
C LEU A 129 18.55 17.16 -3.16
N ALA A 130 19.36 16.13 -2.94
CA ALA A 130 19.92 15.32 -4.03
C ALA A 130 18.82 14.60 -4.81
N VAL A 131 17.82 14.04 -4.12
CA VAL A 131 16.64 13.43 -4.78
C VAL A 131 15.83 14.48 -5.54
N ARG A 132 15.57 15.64 -4.93
CA ARG A 132 14.75 16.71 -5.53
C ARG A 132 15.40 17.33 -6.77
N ASN A 133 16.72 17.48 -6.76
CA ASN A 133 17.46 18.22 -7.80
C ASN A 133 18.19 17.31 -8.81
N SER A 134 18.40 16.04 -8.47
CA SER A 134 19.17 15.10 -9.30
C SER A 134 18.58 13.68 -9.24
N ALA A 135 19.25 12.73 -8.57
CA ALA A 135 18.76 11.38 -8.33
C ALA A 135 19.37 10.83 -7.03
N GLY A 136 18.53 10.36 -6.13
CA GLY A 136 18.95 9.59 -4.97
C GLY A 136 18.70 8.10 -5.15
N LEU A 137 19.57 7.31 -4.55
CA LEU A 137 19.60 5.86 -4.63
C LEU A 137 19.38 5.27 -3.23
N PHE A 138 18.34 4.45 -3.08
CA PHE A 138 17.95 3.87 -1.80
C PHE A 138 18.05 2.35 -1.83
N ASP A 139 18.62 1.79 -0.77
CA ASP A 139 18.50 0.36 -0.49
C ASP A 139 17.10 0.04 0.04
N VAL A 140 16.32 -0.66 -0.78
CA VAL A 140 15.03 -1.26 -0.40
C VAL A 140 15.02 -2.77 -0.56
N THR A 141 16.20 -3.40 -0.55
CA THR A 141 16.34 -4.84 -0.78
C THR A 141 15.80 -5.69 0.38
N HIS A 142 15.50 -5.05 1.52
CA HIS A 142 14.82 -5.61 2.68
C HIS A 142 13.29 -5.76 2.48
N MET A 143 12.69 -5.06 1.52
CA MET A 143 11.27 -5.21 1.19
C MET A 143 10.96 -6.62 0.69
N GLY A 144 9.74 -7.10 0.95
CA GLY A 144 9.29 -8.40 0.47
C GLY A 144 8.96 -8.37 -1.02
N VAL A 145 9.39 -9.38 -1.77
CA VAL A 145 9.09 -9.52 -3.20
C VAL A 145 8.48 -10.90 -3.41
N PHE A 146 7.17 -10.98 -3.60
CA PHE A 146 6.47 -12.22 -3.88
C PHE A 146 6.06 -12.29 -5.35
N GLU A 147 5.92 -13.52 -5.83
CA GLU A 147 5.48 -13.83 -7.18
C GLU A 147 4.27 -14.76 -7.12
N ALA A 148 3.22 -14.41 -7.87
CA ALA A 148 2.04 -15.26 -8.06
C ALA A 148 1.92 -15.65 -9.55
N ILE A 149 1.94 -16.94 -9.84
CA ILE A 149 1.88 -17.48 -11.21
C ILE A 149 0.76 -18.50 -11.37
N GLY A 150 -0.06 -18.34 -12.39
CA GLY A 150 -1.07 -19.31 -12.82
C GLY A 150 -2.49 -18.74 -12.86
N ALA A 151 -3.40 -19.50 -13.46
CA ALA A 151 -4.77 -19.09 -13.76
C ALA A 151 -5.57 -18.56 -12.56
N GLY A 152 -5.25 -18.97 -11.33
CA GLY A 152 -5.93 -18.49 -10.12
C GLY A 152 -5.36 -17.23 -9.49
N ALA A 153 -4.20 -16.74 -9.94
CA ALA A 153 -3.48 -15.66 -9.28
C ALA A 153 -4.26 -14.34 -9.32
N GLU A 154 -4.86 -13.99 -10.46
CA GLU A 154 -5.62 -12.76 -10.62
C GLU A 154 -6.84 -12.71 -9.70
N ASP A 155 -7.66 -13.77 -9.69
CA ASP A 155 -8.83 -13.87 -8.82
C ASP A 155 -8.43 -13.85 -7.34
N PHE A 156 -7.38 -14.58 -6.97
CA PHE A 156 -6.88 -14.62 -5.59
C PHE A 156 -6.47 -13.23 -5.13
N LEU A 157 -5.59 -12.56 -5.89
CA LEU A 157 -5.14 -11.20 -5.60
C LEU A 157 -6.28 -10.20 -5.57
N ASN A 158 -7.28 -10.35 -6.44
CA ASN A 158 -8.47 -9.53 -6.44
C ASN A 158 -9.33 -9.77 -5.19
N LEU A 159 -9.34 -10.96 -4.59
CA LEU A 159 -10.15 -11.25 -3.41
C LEU A 159 -9.46 -10.85 -2.10
N VAL A 160 -8.13 -10.90 -2.04
CA VAL A 160 -7.37 -10.59 -0.81
C VAL A 160 -6.97 -9.12 -0.68
N THR A 161 -6.99 -8.35 -1.76
CA THR A 161 -6.62 -6.92 -1.74
C THR A 161 -7.80 -5.98 -1.96
N THR A 162 -7.64 -4.68 -1.74
CA THR A 162 -8.75 -3.70 -1.84
C THR A 162 -8.96 -3.09 -3.22
N ASN A 163 -7.90 -2.97 -4.02
CA ASN A 163 -7.96 -2.45 -5.38
C ASN A 163 -8.43 -3.54 -6.36
N SER A 164 -8.86 -3.17 -7.57
CA SER A 164 -9.34 -4.13 -8.56
C SER A 164 -8.19 -4.63 -9.43
N VAL A 165 -7.78 -5.89 -9.23
CA VAL A 165 -6.72 -6.53 -10.01
C VAL A 165 -7.24 -6.88 -11.41
N HIS A 166 -8.53 -7.15 -11.56
CA HIS A 166 -9.18 -7.35 -12.88
C HIS A 166 -9.08 -6.15 -13.83
N LEU A 167 -8.89 -4.94 -13.29
CA LEU A 167 -8.70 -3.73 -14.09
C LEU A 167 -7.22 -3.43 -14.36
N LEU A 168 -6.29 -4.20 -13.76
CA LEU A 168 -4.87 -4.06 -13.95
C LEU A 168 -4.46 -4.67 -15.29
N LYS A 169 -3.91 -3.85 -16.17
CA LYS A 169 -3.43 -4.29 -17.48
C LYS A 169 -2.02 -4.85 -17.38
N THR A 170 -1.69 -5.80 -18.24
CA THR A 170 -0.31 -6.30 -18.39
C THR A 170 0.66 -5.16 -18.69
N GLY A 171 1.85 -5.19 -18.07
CA GLY A 171 2.85 -4.12 -18.11
C GLY A 171 2.53 -2.93 -17.21
N ARG A 172 1.60 -3.08 -16.26
CA ARG A 172 1.20 -2.03 -15.30
C ARG A 172 1.28 -2.51 -13.87
N SER A 173 1.30 -1.55 -12.95
CA SER A 173 1.19 -1.77 -11.52
C SER A 173 0.16 -0.84 -10.88
N HIS A 174 -0.25 -1.19 -9.67
CA HIS A 174 -1.09 -0.34 -8.84
C HIS A 174 -0.84 -0.59 -7.34
N TYR A 175 -1.11 0.45 -6.57
CA TYR A 175 -1.11 0.41 -5.11
C TYR A 175 -2.43 -0.16 -4.59
N THR A 176 -2.37 -0.95 -3.52
CA THR A 176 -3.52 -1.61 -2.90
C THR A 176 -3.23 -1.94 -1.43
N PHE A 177 -4.25 -2.35 -0.70
CA PHE A 177 -4.11 -2.78 0.69
C PHE A 177 -4.44 -4.27 0.84
N LEU A 178 -3.74 -4.93 1.75
CA LEU A 178 -4.25 -6.11 2.45
C LEU A 178 -4.99 -5.60 3.68
N LEU A 179 -6.24 -6.00 3.87
CA LEU A 179 -6.96 -5.73 5.11
C LEU A 179 -7.03 -6.98 5.97
N ASN A 180 -7.11 -6.77 7.29
CA ASN A 180 -7.61 -7.80 8.19
C ASN A 180 -9.15 -7.85 8.15
N THR A 181 -9.74 -8.80 8.87
CA THR A 181 -11.20 -8.95 8.95
C THR A 181 -11.93 -7.76 9.58
N ASP A 182 -11.22 -6.92 10.32
CA ASP A 182 -11.75 -5.70 10.96
C ASP A 182 -11.69 -4.46 10.04
N GLY A 183 -11.30 -4.65 8.78
CA GLY A 183 -11.24 -3.58 7.77
C GLY A 183 -10.08 -2.61 7.94
N VAL A 184 -9.06 -2.98 8.73
CA VAL A 184 -7.83 -2.21 8.96
C VAL A 184 -6.74 -2.72 8.03
N PRO A 185 -5.83 -1.85 7.53
CA PRO A 185 -4.64 -2.28 6.83
C PRO A 185 -3.85 -3.31 7.64
N HIS A 186 -3.77 -4.53 7.10
CA HIS A 186 -2.79 -5.53 7.51
C HIS A 186 -1.42 -5.21 6.92
N ASP A 187 -1.42 -4.73 5.68
CA ASP A 187 -0.31 -4.08 5.01
C ASP A 187 -0.81 -3.22 3.83
N ASP A 188 0.05 -2.33 3.33
CA ASP A 188 -0.09 -1.73 2.01
C ASP A 188 1.00 -2.21 1.06
N LEU A 189 0.68 -2.36 -0.22
CA LEU A 189 1.57 -3.01 -1.18
C LEU A 189 1.35 -2.56 -2.62
N MET A 190 2.29 -2.93 -3.48
CA MET A 190 2.18 -2.77 -4.92
C MET A 190 1.99 -4.12 -5.60
N ILE A 191 1.04 -4.22 -6.52
CA ILE A 191 0.90 -5.37 -7.44
C ILE A 191 1.32 -4.92 -8.83
N TYR A 192 2.16 -5.73 -9.49
CA TYR A 192 2.63 -5.52 -10.85
C TYR A 192 2.21 -6.70 -11.73
N LYS A 193 1.52 -6.45 -12.85
CA LYS A 193 1.10 -7.51 -13.80
C LYS A 193 2.14 -7.62 -14.92
N LEU A 194 2.99 -8.64 -14.86
CA LEU A 194 4.01 -8.93 -15.88
C LEU A 194 3.44 -9.68 -17.09
N GLY A 195 2.40 -10.47 -16.86
CA GLY A 195 1.67 -11.25 -17.86
C GLY A 195 0.25 -11.56 -17.38
N ASP A 196 -0.55 -12.21 -18.21
CA ASP A 196 -1.97 -12.47 -17.89
C ASP A 196 -2.14 -13.30 -16.61
N GLU A 197 -1.22 -14.22 -16.37
CA GLU A 197 -1.17 -15.09 -15.18
C GLU A 197 0.10 -14.89 -14.36
N HIS A 198 0.77 -13.74 -14.46
CA HIS A 198 2.08 -13.50 -13.83
C HIS A 198 2.11 -12.16 -13.12
N PHE A 199 2.18 -12.21 -11.79
CA PHE A 199 2.12 -11.04 -10.93
C PHE A 199 3.29 -10.99 -9.96
N PHE A 200 3.81 -9.78 -9.74
CA PHE A 200 4.72 -9.46 -8.65
C PHE A 200 3.97 -8.67 -7.59
N ILE A 201 4.36 -8.89 -6.33
CA ILE A 201 3.76 -8.27 -5.16
C ILE A 201 4.92 -7.75 -4.30
N VAL A 202 4.98 -6.44 -4.08
CA VAL A 202 6.02 -5.84 -3.23
C VAL A 202 5.38 -5.35 -1.94
N VAL A 203 5.81 -5.93 -0.82
CA VAL A 203 5.25 -5.70 0.52
C VAL A 203 6.23 -5.00 1.46
N ASN A 204 5.74 -4.37 2.52
CA ASN A 204 6.62 -3.72 3.49
C ASN A 204 7.52 -4.73 4.21
N ALA A 205 8.77 -4.34 4.44
CA ALA A 205 9.78 -5.21 5.06
C ALA A 205 9.36 -5.73 6.44
N SER A 206 8.85 -4.86 7.31
CA SER A 206 8.38 -5.23 8.66
C SER A 206 7.17 -6.16 8.67
N ASN A 207 6.49 -6.32 7.52
CA ASN A 207 5.31 -7.17 7.40
C ASN A 207 5.56 -8.38 6.52
N ASN A 208 6.79 -8.59 6.02
CA ASN A 208 7.04 -9.62 5.02
C ASN A 208 6.54 -11.01 5.48
N ASP A 209 7.06 -11.50 6.61
CA ASP A 209 6.79 -12.86 7.07
C ASP A 209 5.33 -13.02 7.48
N LYS A 210 4.77 -11.96 8.08
CA LYS A 210 3.36 -11.88 8.45
C LYS A 210 2.45 -11.94 7.21
N ASN A 211 2.76 -11.18 6.16
CA ASN A 211 2.03 -11.18 4.90
C ASN A 211 2.16 -12.51 4.17
N TRP A 212 3.36 -13.09 4.17
CA TRP A 212 3.62 -14.40 3.59
C TRP A 212 2.77 -15.47 4.27
N ALA A 213 2.76 -15.49 5.61
CA ALA A 213 1.92 -16.38 6.40
C ALA A 213 0.43 -16.12 6.15
N TRP A 214 0.00 -14.86 6.09
CA TRP A 214 -1.38 -14.47 5.85
C TRP A 214 -1.89 -14.94 4.49
N LEU A 215 -1.16 -14.63 3.41
CA LEU A 215 -1.53 -15.02 2.06
C LEU A 215 -1.57 -16.53 1.88
N ASN A 216 -0.60 -17.27 2.45
CA ASN A 216 -0.61 -18.74 2.40
C ASN A 216 -1.76 -19.34 3.21
N ALA A 217 -2.05 -18.82 4.41
CA ALA A 217 -3.18 -19.28 5.22
C ALA A 217 -4.52 -19.06 4.52
N ILE A 218 -4.71 -17.91 3.83
CA ILE A 218 -5.90 -17.66 3.01
C ILE A 218 -5.95 -18.64 1.83
N LYS A 219 -4.84 -18.78 1.08
CA LYS A 219 -4.73 -19.66 -0.09
C LYS A 219 -5.05 -21.12 0.25
N ASN A 220 -4.65 -21.57 1.43
CA ASN A 220 -4.89 -22.94 1.92
C ASN A 220 -6.25 -23.10 2.63
N GLY A 221 -7.00 -22.02 2.84
CA GLY A 221 -8.30 -22.04 3.52
C GLY A 221 -8.19 -22.43 4.99
N GLU A 222 -7.14 -21.96 5.67
CA GLU A 222 -6.79 -22.28 7.05
C GLU A 222 -7.27 -21.24 8.06
N VAL A 223 -7.75 -20.09 7.59
CA VAL A 223 -8.03 -18.93 8.43
C VAL A 223 -9.35 -18.25 8.08
N CYS A 224 -10.02 -17.71 9.09
CA CYS A 224 -11.24 -16.93 8.95
C CYS A 224 -10.95 -15.62 8.23
N ILE A 225 -11.60 -15.42 7.09
CA ILE A 225 -11.48 -14.23 6.22
C ILE A 225 -12.76 -13.38 6.20
N ASP A 226 -13.81 -13.86 6.84
CA ASP A 226 -15.12 -13.22 6.89
C ASP A 226 -15.82 -13.62 8.21
N PRO A 227 -15.90 -12.74 9.22
CA PRO A 227 -16.56 -13.05 10.49
C PRO A 227 -18.06 -13.38 10.36
N ASP A 228 -18.74 -12.84 9.34
CA ASP A 228 -20.17 -13.10 9.10
C ASP A 228 -20.38 -14.47 8.43
N MET A 229 -19.34 -14.99 7.77
CA MET A 229 -19.29 -16.35 7.21
C MET A 229 -17.98 -17.04 7.56
N PRO A 230 -17.81 -17.53 8.79
CA PRO A 230 -16.50 -17.91 9.34
C PRO A 230 -15.85 -19.14 8.68
N GLY A 231 -16.59 -19.91 7.89
CA GLY A 231 -16.04 -21.00 7.08
C GLY A 231 -15.76 -20.63 5.61
N ARG A 232 -16.02 -19.38 5.20
CA ARG A 232 -15.76 -18.89 3.83
C ARG A 232 -14.29 -19.09 3.48
N LYS A 233 -14.03 -19.59 2.27
CA LYS A 233 -12.68 -19.79 1.71
C LYS A 233 -12.55 -19.08 0.39
N VAL A 234 -11.32 -18.69 0.04
CA VAL A 234 -11.00 -18.26 -1.31
C VAL A 234 -10.84 -19.49 -2.19
N VAL A 235 -11.69 -19.61 -3.20
CA VAL A 235 -11.66 -20.67 -4.21
C VAL A 235 -11.36 -20.05 -5.56
N THR A 236 -10.24 -20.46 -6.15
CA THR A 236 -9.73 -20.01 -7.44
C THR A 236 -9.16 -21.20 -8.21
N ALA A 237 -8.80 -20.99 -9.48
CA ALA A 237 -8.01 -21.97 -10.22
C ALA A 237 -6.62 -22.18 -9.55
N PRO A 238 -5.88 -23.25 -9.89
CA PRO A 238 -4.54 -23.45 -9.35
C PRO A 238 -3.59 -22.30 -9.70
N PHE A 239 -2.73 -21.94 -8.74
CA PHE A 239 -1.63 -21.01 -8.93
C PHE A 239 -0.54 -21.28 -7.86
N GLU A 240 0.67 -20.83 -8.16
CA GLU A 240 1.84 -20.87 -7.28
C GLU A 240 2.08 -19.49 -6.65
N LEU A 241 2.52 -19.47 -5.39
CA LEU A 241 2.99 -18.27 -4.70
C LEU A 241 4.43 -18.55 -4.23
N ARG A 242 5.38 -17.67 -4.58
CA ARG A 242 6.82 -17.80 -4.28
C ARG A 242 7.34 -16.53 -3.58
N ASP A 243 8.22 -16.65 -2.59
CA ASP A 243 9.03 -15.53 -2.08
C ASP A 243 10.32 -15.47 -2.90
N LEU A 244 10.49 -14.40 -3.69
CA LEU A 244 11.65 -14.24 -4.58
C LEU A 244 12.92 -13.83 -3.84
N ARG A 245 12.89 -13.63 -2.52
CA ARG A 245 14.11 -13.44 -1.73
C ARG A 245 14.69 -14.78 -1.30
N ASP A 246 13.85 -15.79 -1.14
CA ASP A 246 14.21 -17.12 -0.70
C ASP A 246 15.19 -17.79 -1.70
N PRO A 247 16.27 -18.45 -1.22
CA PRO A 247 17.22 -19.15 -2.09
C PRO A 247 16.58 -20.17 -3.04
N SER A 248 15.43 -20.77 -2.67
CA SER A 248 14.70 -21.71 -3.52
C SER A 248 14.16 -21.10 -4.81
N ALA A 249 14.03 -19.77 -4.90
CA ALA A 249 13.66 -19.11 -6.15
C ALA A 249 14.79 -19.11 -7.21
N GLY A 250 16.03 -19.48 -6.84
CA GLY A 250 17.13 -19.64 -7.80
C GLY A 250 17.41 -18.38 -8.61
N GLU A 251 17.52 -18.51 -9.93
CA GLU A 251 17.78 -17.40 -10.86
C GLU A 251 16.64 -16.37 -10.93
N ASP A 252 15.43 -16.75 -10.49
CA ASP A 252 14.28 -15.85 -10.44
C ASP A 252 14.31 -14.93 -9.23
N ARG A 253 15.29 -15.09 -8.31
CA ARG A 253 15.36 -14.25 -7.12
C ARG A 253 15.42 -12.77 -7.48
N ARG A 254 14.70 -11.94 -6.73
CA ARG A 254 14.63 -10.50 -6.94
C ARG A 254 14.62 -9.76 -5.61
N VAL A 255 15.39 -8.69 -5.55
CA VAL A 255 15.38 -7.70 -4.46
C VAL A 255 15.17 -6.31 -5.07
N ASP A 256 14.72 -5.32 -4.29
CA ASP A 256 14.39 -3.99 -4.81
C ASP A 256 15.48 -2.95 -4.52
N ILE A 257 15.76 -2.07 -5.48
CA ILE A 257 16.57 -0.86 -5.34
C ILE A 257 15.79 0.31 -5.94
N ALA A 258 15.64 1.41 -5.19
CA ALA A 258 14.87 2.57 -5.65
C ALA A 258 15.82 3.69 -6.12
N LEU A 259 15.64 4.13 -7.37
CA LEU A 259 16.33 5.27 -7.98
C LEU A 259 15.32 6.39 -8.25
N GLN A 260 15.42 7.48 -7.50
CA GLN A 260 14.37 8.48 -7.37
C GLN A 260 14.90 9.88 -7.69
N GLY A 261 14.21 10.65 -8.54
CA GLY A 261 14.59 12.02 -8.90
C GLY A 261 14.65 12.27 -10.41
N PRO A 262 14.65 13.55 -10.83
CA PRO A 262 14.57 13.97 -12.23
C PRO A 262 15.67 13.38 -13.13
N LYS A 263 16.82 12.98 -12.58
CA LYS A 263 17.94 12.40 -13.34
C LYS A 263 17.97 10.87 -13.39
N SER A 264 17.02 10.21 -12.74
CA SER A 264 16.99 8.73 -12.66
C SER A 264 16.92 8.05 -14.03
N LEU A 265 16.11 8.58 -14.96
CA LEU A 265 16.03 8.03 -16.32
C LEU A 265 17.36 8.22 -17.08
N ASP A 266 17.95 9.41 -17.01
CA ASP A 266 19.22 9.72 -17.69
C ASP A 266 20.33 8.76 -17.22
N ILE A 267 20.38 8.49 -15.90
CA ILE A 267 21.33 7.56 -15.28
C ILE A 267 21.12 6.14 -15.81
N LEU A 268 19.89 5.60 -15.76
CA LEU A 268 19.63 4.24 -16.27
C LEU A 268 19.96 4.11 -17.77
N MET A 269 19.63 5.12 -18.56
CA MET A 269 19.94 5.13 -20.00
C MET A 269 21.45 5.16 -20.26
N SER A 270 22.24 5.80 -19.39
CA SER A 270 23.70 5.92 -19.55
C SER A 270 24.45 4.61 -19.37
N LEU A 271 23.86 3.63 -18.66
CA LEU A 271 24.45 2.31 -18.49
C LEU A 271 24.49 1.50 -19.81
N GLY A 272 23.68 1.90 -20.80
CA GLY A 272 23.56 1.18 -22.07
C GLY A 272 22.66 -0.06 -21.97
N GLY A 273 22.50 -0.75 -23.10
CA GLY A 273 21.59 -1.88 -23.25
C GLY A 273 21.25 -2.12 -24.72
N SER A 274 20.39 -3.09 -25.00
CA SER A 274 19.89 -3.29 -26.35
C SER A 274 19.02 -2.10 -26.79
N GLU A 275 18.92 -1.83 -28.09
CA GLU A 275 18.05 -0.75 -28.60
C GLU A 275 16.58 -0.95 -28.18
N ALA A 276 16.13 -2.21 -28.13
CA ALA A 276 14.78 -2.56 -27.70
C ALA A 276 14.54 -2.23 -26.22
N ASP A 277 15.47 -2.61 -25.33
CA ASP A 277 15.36 -2.36 -23.89
C ASP A 277 15.38 -0.87 -23.57
N LEU A 278 16.31 -0.11 -24.17
CA LEU A 278 16.42 1.32 -23.96
C LEU A 278 15.18 2.07 -24.48
N LYS A 279 14.61 1.62 -25.60
CA LYS A 279 13.35 2.16 -26.12
C LYS A 279 12.18 1.86 -25.18
N ALA A 280 12.10 0.64 -24.63
CA ALA A 280 11.06 0.26 -23.68
C ALA A 280 11.16 1.07 -22.38
N LEU A 281 12.37 1.20 -21.82
CA LEU A 281 12.64 2.00 -20.63
C LEU A 281 12.24 3.47 -20.82
N LYS A 282 12.66 4.08 -21.94
CA LYS A 282 12.32 5.48 -22.25
C LYS A 282 10.82 5.70 -22.43
N ALA A 283 10.11 4.71 -22.98
CA ALA A 283 8.68 4.78 -23.19
C ALA A 283 7.84 4.41 -21.95
N LEU A 284 8.49 3.99 -20.85
CA LEU A 284 7.80 3.43 -19.68
C LEU A 284 6.87 4.48 -19.03
N PRO A 285 5.54 4.29 -19.08
CA PRO A 285 4.59 5.18 -18.41
C PRO A 285 4.68 5.06 -16.88
N TRP A 286 4.21 6.07 -16.15
CA TRP A 286 4.08 5.98 -14.68
C TRP A 286 3.28 4.75 -14.27
N ALA A 287 3.72 4.02 -13.24
CA ALA A 287 3.19 2.71 -12.84
C ALA A 287 3.23 1.67 -13.99
N GLY A 288 4.21 1.78 -14.88
CA GLY A 288 4.55 0.77 -15.87
C GLY A 288 5.62 -0.18 -15.33
N ILE A 289 5.66 -1.41 -15.84
CA ILE A 289 6.68 -2.40 -15.52
C ILE A 289 7.16 -3.12 -16.79
N ILE A 290 8.45 -3.37 -16.88
CA ILE A 290 9.09 -4.13 -17.97
C ILE A 290 10.18 -5.06 -17.44
N ARG A 291 10.51 -6.08 -18.23
CA ARG A 291 11.77 -6.82 -18.12
C ARG A 291 12.76 -6.22 -19.13
N ALA A 292 13.99 -5.99 -18.72
CA ALA A 292 15.01 -5.39 -19.58
C ALA A 292 16.42 -5.71 -19.10
N THR A 293 17.37 -5.84 -20.04
CA THR A 293 18.79 -5.89 -19.70
C THR A 293 19.42 -4.51 -19.85
N ILE A 294 19.74 -3.87 -18.72
CA ILE A 294 20.29 -2.50 -18.67
C ILE A 294 21.67 -2.55 -18.02
N GLY A 295 22.69 -2.01 -18.68
CA GLY A 295 24.07 -2.06 -18.17
C GLY A 295 24.66 -3.45 -18.02
N GLY A 296 24.09 -4.45 -18.70
CA GLY A 296 24.46 -5.86 -18.53
C GLY A 296 23.78 -6.56 -17.34
N PHE A 297 22.92 -5.87 -16.60
CA PHE A 297 22.13 -6.44 -15.51
C PHE A 297 20.76 -6.90 -16.01
N ASP A 298 20.33 -8.10 -15.62
CA ASP A 298 18.97 -8.59 -15.86
C ASP A 298 18.02 -7.98 -14.82
N LEU A 299 17.16 -7.06 -15.26
CA LEU A 299 16.31 -6.27 -14.38
C LEU A 299 14.84 -6.44 -14.73
N ILE A 300 14.03 -6.43 -13.70
CA ILE A 300 12.66 -5.92 -13.81
C ILE A 300 12.73 -4.44 -13.43
N VAL A 301 12.10 -3.57 -14.21
CA VAL A 301 12.12 -2.12 -13.99
C VAL A 301 10.68 -1.63 -13.93
N SER A 302 10.34 -0.95 -12.84
CA SER A 302 9.07 -0.24 -12.73
C SER A 302 9.28 1.26 -12.58
N ARG A 303 8.40 2.04 -13.21
CA ARG A 303 8.35 3.49 -13.03
C ARG A 303 7.42 3.85 -11.88
N THR A 304 7.87 3.58 -10.67
CA THR A 304 7.18 3.78 -9.40
C THR A 304 8.11 4.49 -8.41
N GLY A 305 7.55 5.04 -7.34
CA GLY A 305 8.34 5.73 -6.34
C GLY A 305 7.56 6.17 -5.13
N TYR A 306 8.31 6.43 -4.05
CA TYR A 306 7.79 6.76 -2.73
C TYR A 306 8.28 8.14 -2.24
N THR A 307 8.78 8.98 -3.15
CA THR A 307 9.44 10.26 -2.82
C THR A 307 8.64 11.49 -3.26
N GLY A 308 7.56 11.31 -4.01
CA GLY A 308 6.81 12.40 -4.65
C GLY A 308 7.44 12.93 -5.95
N GLU A 309 8.58 12.37 -6.37
CA GLU A 309 9.24 12.74 -7.62
C GLU A 309 8.44 12.29 -8.85
N ARG A 310 8.48 13.11 -9.91
CA ARG A 310 7.79 12.82 -11.19
C ARG A 310 8.53 11.79 -12.05
N VAL A 311 9.82 11.61 -11.78
CA VAL A 311 10.69 10.63 -12.41
C VAL A 311 11.29 9.79 -11.29
N ALA A 312 10.94 8.52 -11.29
CA ALA A 312 11.24 7.58 -10.23
C ALA A 312 11.17 6.18 -10.81
N PHE A 313 12.11 5.34 -10.41
CA PHE A 313 12.20 3.96 -10.80
C PHE A 313 12.50 3.07 -9.59
N GLU A 314 11.95 1.87 -9.63
CA GLU A 314 12.35 0.72 -8.83
C GLU A 314 12.94 -0.30 -9.79
N VAL A 315 14.12 -0.81 -9.46
CA VAL A 315 14.83 -1.81 -10.25
C VAL A 315 15.02 -3.05 -9.39
N PHE A 316 14.66 -4.20 -9.96
CA PHE A 316 14.72 -5.47 -9.26
C PHE A 316 15.81 -6.36 -9.89
N PRO A 317 17.06 -6.31 -9.38
CA PRO A 317 18.10 -7.24 -9.78
C PRO A 317 18.00 -8.57 -9.03
N HIS A 318 18.76 -9.57 -9.50
CA HIS A 318 19.14 -10.70 -8.67
C HIS A 318 19.99 -10.19 -7.47
N PRO A 319 19.81 -10.70 -6.24
CA PRO A 319 20.54 -10.25 -5.04
C PRO A 319 22.06 -10.27 -5.21
N ASP A 320 22.61 -11.26 -5.91
CA ASP A 320 24.06 -11.37 -6.15
C ASP A 320 24.60 -10.25 -7.07
N GLN A 321 23.73 -9.61 -7.86
CA GLN A 321 24.07 -8.47 -8.71
C GLN A 321 23.80 -7.12 -8.02
N ALA A 322 23.11 -7.10 -6.88
CA ALA A 322 22.64 -5.88 -6.24
C ALA A 322 23.80 -4.92 -5.90
N ALA A 323 24.87 -5.43 -5.29
CA ALA A 323 26.03 -4.62 -4.92
C ALA A 323 26.72 -3.98 -6.13
N ALA A 324 26.94 -4.77 -7.18
CA ALA A 324 27.54 -4.27 -8.43
C ALA A 324 26.67 -3.19 -9.08
N LEU A 325 25.36 -3.44 -9.21
CA LEU A 325 24.41 -2.47 -9.77
C LEU A 325 24.39 -1.17 -8.94
N PHE A 326 24.35 -1.28 -7.61
CA PHE A 326 24.30 -0.12 -6.72
C PHE A 326 25.54 0.77 -6.88
N THR A 327 26.74 0.18 -6.91
CA THR A 327 27.99 0.90 -7.17
C THR A 327 27.99 1.53 -8.57
N THR A 328 27.58 0.80 -9.60
CA THR A 328 27.52 1.32 -10.98
C THR A 328 26.55 2.51 -11.10
N LEU A 329 25.41 2.49 -10.40
CA LEU A 329 24.47 3.61 -10.38
C LEU A 329 25.07 4.85 -9.69
N ILE A 330 25.86 4.67 -8.64
CA ILE A 330 26.59 5.77 -7.98
C ILE A 330 27.64 6.36 -8.91
N GLU A 331 28.43 5.51 -9.59
CA GLU A 331 29.44 5.94 -10.58
C GLU A 331 28.80 6.71 -11.75
N ALA A 332 27.57 6.35 -12.13
CA ALA A 332 26.78 7.04 -13.14
C ALA A 332 26.13 8.36 -12.63
N GLY A 333 26.29 8.69 -11.35
CA GLY A 333 25.90 9.99 -10.78
C GLY A 333 24.72 9.96 -9.81
N ALA A 334 24.24 8.79 -9.40
CA ALA A 334 23.24 8.68 -8.34
C ALA A 334 23.88 8.95 -6.96
N VAL A 335 23.13 9.60 -6.06
CA VAL A 335 23.59 9.88 -4.68
C VAL A 335 23.00 8.84 -3.73
N PRO A 336 23.81 8.05 -2.98
CA PRO A 336 23.26 7.13 -1.99
C PRO A 336 22.53 7.93 -0.90
N CYS A 337 21.31 7.49 -0.57
CA CYS A 337 20.42 8.16 0.38
C CYS A 337 19.90 7.16 1.41
N GLY A 338 19.85 7.58 2.67
CA GLY A 338 19.40 6.76 3.79
C GLY A 338 17.93 6.89 4.11
N LEU A 339 17.48 6.10 5.09
CA LEU A 339 16.08 6.03 5.52
C LEU A 339 15.53 7.36 6.02
N ALA A 340 16.35 8.20 6.67
CA ALA A 340 15.89 9.50 7.16
C ALA A 340 15.53 10.47 6.02
N ALA A 341 16.30 10.45 4.92
CA ALA A 341 15.97 11.22 3.73
C ALA A 341 14.71 10.66 3.06
N ARG A 342 14.57 9.34 2.95
CA ARG A 342 13.35 8.68 2.44
C ARG A 342 12.11 9.12 3.21
N ASP A 343 12.17 9.13 4.55
CA ASP A 343 11.07 9.55 5.41
C ASP A 343 10.74 11.05 5.24
N SER A 344 11.75 11.91 5.11
CA SER A 344 11.49 13.33 4.83
C SER A 344 10.79 13.56 3.48
N LEU A 345 11.20 12.85 2.43
CA LEU A 345 10.65 12.98 1.07
C LEU A 345 9.20 12.49 0.99
N ARG A 346 8.89 11.35 1.62
CA ARG A 346 7.53 10.81 1.65
C ARG A 346 6.59 11.69 2.48
N ILE A 347 7.07 12.26 3.59
CA ILE A 347 6.30 13.20 4.42
C ILE A 347 5.98 14.47 3.63
N GLU A 348 6.98 15.02 2.95
CA GLU A 348 6.78 16.16 2.06
C GLU A 348 5.79 15.84 0.93
N ALA A 349 5.84 14.63 0.35
CA ALA A 349 4.90 14.16 -0.65
C ALA A 349 3.49 13.86 -0.08
N GLY A 350 3.34 13.79 1.24
CA GLY A 350 2.09 13.40 1.90
C GLY A 350 1.75 11.91 1.75
N LEU A 351 2.77 11.05 1.63
CA LEU A 351 2.61 9.60 1.54
C LEU A 351 2.63 8.96 2.94
N PRO A 352 1.75 7.97 3.20
CA PRO A 352 1.65 7.30 4.48
C PRO A 352 2.76 6.29 4.67
N LEU A 353 3.12 6.00 5.91
CA LEU A 353 4.03 4.92 6.28
C LEU A 353 3.32 3.90 7.19
N TYR A 354 3.54 2.61 6.94
CA TYR A 354 3.08 1.55 7.83
C TYR A 354 3.70 1.71 9.24
N GLY A 355 2.89 1.51 10.28
CA GLY A 355 3.25 1.81 11.67
C GLY A 355 3.01 3.28 12.08
N HIS A 356 2.76 4.17 11.12
CA HIS A 356 2.44 5.58 11.35
C HIS A 356 1.01 5.89 10.89
N GLU A 357 0.84 6.28 9.62
CA GLU A 357 -0.46 6.61 9.04
C GLU A 357 -1.29 5.38 8.65
N LEU A 358 -0.66 4.21 8.55
CA LEU A 358 -1.31 2.93 8.28
C LEU A 358 -0.96 1.94 9.38
N ALA A 359 -1.96 1.27 9.95
CA ALA A 359 -1.77 0.31 11.04
C ALA A 359 -0.93 0.83 12.23
N GLY A 360 -0.87 2.14 12.42
CA GLY A 360 -0.18 2.79 13.54
C GLY A 360 -1.04 2.84 14.81
N PRO A 361 -0.63 3.61 15.83
CA PRO A 361 -1.29 3.67 17.14
C PRO A 361 -2.78 4.07 17.12
N HIS A 362 -3.23 4.72 16.04
CA HIS A 362 -4.62 5.15 15.88
C HIS A 362 -5.46 4.21 15.00
N ASN A 363 -4.90 3.07 14.57
CA ASN A 363 -5.62 2.01 13.87
C ASN A 363 -6.42 2.49 12.64
N MET A 364 -5.82 3.41 11.86
CA MET A 364 -6.50 4.12 10.77
C MET A 364 -6.89 3.19 9.62
N ILE A 365 -8.08 3.40 9.05
CA ILE A 365 -8.48 2.76 7.78
C ILE A 365 -7.92 3.52 6.56
N PRO A 366 -7.85 2.90 5.36
CA PRO A 366 -7.36 3.57 4.15
C PRO A 366 -7.94 4.96 3.90
N SER A 367 -9.24 5.16 4.11
CA SER A 367 -9.88 6.46 3.94
C SER A 367 -9.41 7.52 4.93
N GLU A 368 -9.18 7.15 6.19
CA GLU A 368 -8.61 8.04 7.20
C GLU A 368 -7.18 8.42 6.82
N ALA A 369 -6.40 7.50 6.26
CA ALA A 369 -5.05 7.76 5.74
C ALA A 369 -5.01 8.60 4.44
N GLY A 370 -6.17 8.97 3.88
CA GLY A 370 -6.29 9.71 2.62
C GLY A 370 -6.12 8.84 1.36
N MET A 371 -6.26 7.53 1.50
CA MET A 371 -6.02 6.51 0.47
C MET A 371 -7.28 5.72 0.08
N GLY A 372 -8.47 6.21 0.41
CA GLY A 372 -9.74 5.53 0.09
C GLY A 372 -9.98 5.28 -1.41
N SER A 373 -9.33 6.04 -2.31
CA SER A 373 -9.42 5.81 -3.76
C SER A 373 -8.83 4.47 -4.22
N TYR A 374 -8.01 3.82 -3.38
CA TYR A 374 -7.44 2.49 -3.62
C TYR A 374 -8.29 1.36 -3.03
N VAL A 375 -9.45 1.68 -2.46
CA VAL A 375 -10.46 0.69 -2.05
C VAL A 375 -11.62 0.73 -3.04
N LYS A 376 -11.82 -0.38 -3.76
CA LYS A 376 -12.85 -0.48 -4.79
C LYS A 376 -14.12 -1.09 -4.20
N PHE A 377 -14.98 -0.21 -3.70
CA PHE A 377 -16.31 -0.57 -3.16
C PHE A 377 -17.16 -1.38 -4.14
N SER A 378 -16.98 -1.15 -5.45
CA SER A 378 -17.66 -1.87 -6.53
C SER A 378 -17.35 -3.36 -6.57
N LYS A 379 -16.22 -3.80 -5.99
CA LYS A 379 -15.90 -5.23 -5.95
C LYS A 379 -16.99 -5.99 -5.20
N PRO A 380 -17.42 -7.16 -5.70
CA PRO A 380 -18.43 -7.98 -5.04
C PRO A 380 -18.09 -8.25 -3.58
N TRP A 381 -16.85 -8.70 -3.36
CA TRP A 381 -16.33 -9.04 -2.05
C TRP A 381 -14.80 -8.96 -2.07
N PHE A 382 -14.21 -8.63 -0.93
CA PHE A 382 -12.80 -8.83 -0.61
C PHE A 382 -12.64 -8.91 0.91
N VAL A 383 -11.54 -9.46 1.38
CA VAL A 383 -11.27 -9.62 2.82
C VAL A 383 -11.38 -8.28 3.55
N GLY A 384 -12.19 -8.22 4.62
CA GLY A 384 -12.37 -7.03 5.44
C GLY A 384 -13.27 -5.93 4.85
N LYS A 385 -13.90 -6.15 3.69
CA LYS A 385 -14.73 -5.14 3.01
C LYS A 385 -15.85 -4.59 3.89
N ALA A 386 -16.68 -5.46 4.47
CA ALA A 386 -17.86 -5.05 5.24
C ALA A 386 -17.47 -4.18 6.45
N ALA A 387 -16.46 -4.62 7.21
CA ALA A 387 -15.94 -3.87 8.35
C ALA A 387 -15.34 -2.52 7.92
N TYR A 388 -14.59 -2.47 6.81
CA TYR A 388 -14.06 -1.22 6.27
C TYR A 388 -15.17 -0.24 5.87
N VAL A 389 -16.21 -0.71 5.16
CA VAL A 389 -17.36 0.14 4.74
C VAL A 389 -18.05 0.73 5.96
N ALA A 390 -18.34 -0.08 6.98
CA ALA A 390 -18.97 0.39 8.21
C ALA A 390 -18.14 1.48 8.89
N ARG A 391 -16.81 1.32 8.93
CA ARG A 391 -15.89 2.31 9.50
C ARG A 391 -15.77 3.57 8.64
N ASP A 392 -15.75 3.46 7.32
CA ASP A 392 -15.67 4.63 6.44
C ASP A 392 -16.93 5.51 6.52
N ILE A 393 -18.11 4.89 6.66
CA ILE A 393 -19.38 5.61 6.90
C ILE A 393 -19.34 6.38 8.24
N ALA A 394 -18.78 5.77 9.28
CA ALA A 394 -18.69 6.35 10.62
C ALA A 394 -17.49 7.30 10.82
N ARG A 395 -16.65 7.47 9.80
CA ARG A 395 -15.39 8.22 9.88
C ARG A 395 -15.63 9.69 10.24
N ASP A 396 -14.93 10.16 11.27
CA ASP A 396 -14.98 11.55 11.73
C ASP A 396 -13.62 12.26 11.69
N SER A 397 -12.60 11.62 11.11
CA SER A 397 -11.24 12.13 11.03
C SER A 397 -10.55 11.77 9.71
N GLN A 398 -9.47 12.48 9.38
CA GLN A 398 -8.61 12.15 8.24
C GLN A 398 -7.22 12.74 8.40
N ILE A 399 -6.24 12.15 7.72
CA ILE A 399 -4.89 12.65 7.64
C ILE A 399 -4.85 13.94 6.81
N VAL A 400 -4.15 14.93 7.35
CA VAL A 400 -3.74 16.14 6.65
C VAL A 400 -2.23 16.27 6.63
N ARG A 401 -1.73 17.08 5.70
CA ARG A 401 -0.35 17.59 5.73
C ARG A 401 -0.35 18.97 6.36
N PHE A 402 0.60 19.27 7.23
CA PHE A 402 0.76 20.58 7.86
C PHE A 402 2.21 21.05 7.77
N ARG A 403 2.41 22.35 7.89
CA ARG A 403 3.74 22.96 7.97
C ARG A 403 3.79 23.96 9.12
N MET A 404 4.86 23.95 9.89
CA MET A 404 5.10 24.93 10.94
C MET A 404 5.51 26.27 10.31
N GLU A 405 5.02 27.38 10.84
CA GLU A 405 5.26 28.71 10.23
C GLU A 405 6.68 29.26 10.48
N ASN A 406 7.34 28.77 11.53
CA ASN A 406 8.66 29.23 11.95
C ASN A 406 9.78 28.31 11.42
N LYS A 407 10.74 28.87 10.68
CA LYS A 407 12.00 28.16 10.38
C LYS A 407 12.76 27.90 11.67
N GLY A 408 13.21 26.66 11.87
CA GLY A 408 13.89 26.24 13.10
C GLY A 408 12.96 25.92 14.28
N ALA A 409 11.64 25.85 14.05
CA ALA A 409 10.72 25.34 15.04
C ALA A 409 11.14 23.94 15.52
N ARG A 410 10.85 23.63 16.79
CA ARG A 410 11.10 22.30 17.34
C ARG A 410 10.30 21.27 16.54
N PRO A 411 10.92 20.18 16.05
CA PRO A 411 10.19 19.13 15.35
C PRO A 411 9.07 18.56 16.21
N ALA A 412 7.90 18.41 15.62
CA ALA A 412 6.83 17.63 16.24
C ALA A 412 7.16 16.13 16.13
N HIS A 413 6.59 15.34 17.03
CA HIS A 413 6.74 13.89 17.08
C HIS A 413 5.38 13.22 17.03
N GLN A 414 5.35 11.95 16.65
CA GLN A 414 4.14 11.14 16.73
C GLN A 414 3.53 11.24 18.13
N GLY A 415 2.22 11.49 18.19
CA GLY A 415 1.51 11.68 19.45
C GLY A 415 1.34 13.14 19.90
N ASP A 416 2.10 14.09 19.33
CA ASP A 416 1.95 15.51 19.72
C ASP A 416 0.56 16.04 19.33
N PRO A 417 -0.15 16.74 20.25
CA PRO A 417 -1.50 17.20 19.99
C PRO A 417 -1.53 18.48 19.15
N LEU A 418 -2.48 18.53 18.21
CA LEU A 418 -2.88 19.75 17.50
C LEU A 418 -4.13 20.34 18.15
N VAL A 419 -4.11 21.64 18.39
CA VAL A 419 -5.23 22.39 18.97
C VAL A 419 -5.77 23.47 18.04
N ASP A 420 -7.07 23.77 18.19
CA ASP A 420 -7.72 24.91 17.56
C ASP A 420 -7.46 26.24 18.32
N ASP A 421 -8.04 27.33 17.82
CA ASP A 421 -7.95 28.68 18.40
C ASP A 421 -8.56 28.81 19.81
N LYS A 422 -9.33 27.81 20.25
CA LYS A 422 -9.94 27.70 21.57
C LYS A 422 -9.18 26.75 22.49
N GLY A 423 -8.05 26.20 22.03
CA GLY A 423 -7.23 25.25 22.79
C GLY A 423 -7.81 23.83 22.85
N ARG A 424 -8.80 23.48 22.01
CA ARG A 424 -9.35 22.11 21.95
C ARG A 424 -8.44 21.24 21.11
N VAL A 425 -8.13 20.04 21.59
CA VAL A 425 -7.41 19.05 20.80
C VAL A 425 -8.30 18.58 19.65
N VAL A 426 -7.87 18.87 18.42
CA VAL A 426 -8.58 18.54 17.17
C VAL A 426 -7.81 17.58 16.30
N GLY A 427 -6.60 17.20 16.69
CA GLY A 427 -5.81 16.19 16.00
C GLY A 427 -4.53 15.81 16.71
N ILE A 428 -3.79 14.92 16.07
CA ILE A 428 -2.56 14.32 16.61
C ILE A 428 -1.56 14.12 15.48
N VAL A 429 -0.29 14.48 15.73
CA VAL A 429 0.79 14.30 14.77
C VAL A 429 1.08 12.81 14.59
N THR A 430 1.27 12.39 13.34
CA THR A 430 1.64 11.01 12.99
C THR A 430 3.09 10.92 12.51
N SER A 431 3.55 11.92 11.76
CA SER A 431 4.93 12.04 11.29
C SER A 431 5.33 13.50 11.08
N CYS A 432 6.62 13.81 11.19
CA CYS A 432 7.14 15.15 10.93
C CYS A 432 8.63 15.07 10.58
N SER A 433 9.04 15.83 9.57
CA SER A 433 10.44 15.96 9.18
C SER A 433 10.68 17.32 8.52
N ILE A 434 11.89 17.54 8.04
CA ILE A 434 12.27 18.76 7.33
C ILE A 434 11.85 18.70 5.85
N ASP A 435 11.35 19.81 5.31
CA ASP A 435 11.01 19.97 3.89
C ASP A 435 12.16 20.60 3.07
N SER A 436 12.01 20.63 1.74
CA SER A 436 13.01 21.17 0.80
C SER A 436 13.41 22.63 1.08
N GLU A 437 12.59 23.40 1.81
CA GLU A 437 12.83 24.81 2.12
C GLU A 437 13.37 25.02 3.56
N GLY A 438 13.56 23.93 4.31
CA GLY A 438 14.11 23.92 5.66
C GLY A 438 13.07 24.14 6.78
N TYR A 439 11.78 24.03 6.50
CA TYR A 439 10.73 24.09 7.51
C TYR A 439 10.40 22.69 8.04
N GLN A 440 9.82 22.64 9.24
CA GLN A 440 9.21 21.41 9.74
C GLN A 440 7.84 21.21 9.06
N LEU A 441 7.68 20.06 8.44
CA LEU A 441 6.49 19.64 7.72
C LEU A 441 6.11 18.24 8.20
N GLY A 442 4.81 18.04 8.47
CA GLY A 442 4.33 16.79 8.99
C GLY A 442 2.97 16.38 8.48
N GLN A 443 2.52 15.24 8.99
CA GLN A 443 1.19 14.68 8.79
C GLN A 443 0.52 14.54 10.16
N ALA A 444 -0.80 14.74 10.18
CA ALA A 444 -1.59 14.62 11.40
C ALA A 444 -2.96 14.06 11.10
N LEU A 445 -3.47 13.20 11.99
CA LEU A 445 -4.87 12.79 11.98
C LEU A 445 -5.69 13.89 12.65
N VAL A 446 -6.61 14.50 11.92
CA VAL A 446 -7.43 15.62 12.41
C VAL A 446 -8.91 15.35 12.22
N LYS A 447 -9.74 15.91 13.11
CA LYS A 447 -11.20 15.83 12.99
C LYS A 447 -11.71 16.46 11.71
N ILE A 448 -12.75 15.87 11.14
CA ILE A 448 -13.52 16.47 10.04
C ILE A 448 -14.09 17.81 10.55
N GLY A 449 -13.88 18.87 9.77
CA GLY A 449 -14.07 20.26 10.19
C GLY A 449 -12.76 21.05 10.31
N SER A 450 -11.69 20.44 10.82
CA SER A 450 -10.37 21.08 11.03
C SER A 450 -9.35 20.76 9.92
N HIS A 451 -9.72 19.91 8.96
CA HIS A 451 -8.83 19.43 7.90
C HIS A 451 -8.68 20.36 6.68
N LYS A 452 -9.40 21.48 6.67
CA LYS A 452 -9.45 22.32 5.47
C LYS A 452 -8.10 22.97 5.23
N ARG A 453 -7.72 23.08 3.96
CA ARG A 453 -6.51 23.81 3.56
C ARG A 453 -6.55 25.24 4.09
N ASN A 454 -5.39 25.74 4.50
CA ASN A 454 -5.18 27.07 5.10
C ASN A 454 -5.84 27.25 6.47
N THR A 455 -6.40 26.20 7.07
CA THR A 455 -6.76 26.25 8.50
C THR A 455 -5.47 26.38 9.31
N GLN A 456 -5.44 27.37 10.21
CA GLN A 456 -4.39 27.51 11.21
C GLN A 456 -4.75 26.70 12.45
N LEU A 457 -3.80 25.92 12.93
CA LEU A 457 -3.84 25.18 14.19
C LEU A 457 -2.55 25.47 14.96
N ALA A 458 -2.44 24.95 16.17
CA ALA A 458 -1.19 25.01 16.93
C ALA A 458 -0.78 23.61 17.42
N VAL A 459 0.52 23.30 17.40
CA VAL A 459 1.06 21.99 17.82
C VAL A 459 1.90 22.14 19.09
N PHE A 460 1.67 21.27 20.07
CA PHE A 460 2.53 21.18 21.25
C PHE A 460 3.72 20.25 20.98
N ALA A 461 4.74 20.73 20.26
CA ALA A 461 5.87 19.92 19.83
C ALA A 461 6.72 19.37 21.00
N GLY A 462 6.92 18.06 21.01
CA GLY A 462 7.65 17.29 22.03
C GLY A 462 6.95 17.32 23.39
N SER A 463 5.62 17.20 23.38
CA SER A 463 4.74 17.24 24.54
C SER A 463 5.03 16.15 25.55
N GLU A 464 5.26 14.91 25.11
CA GLU A 464 5.59 13.77 26.00
C GLU A 464 6.88 13.98 26.80
N ARG A 465 7.85 14.70 26.23
CA ARG A 465 9.15 14.95 26.85
C ARG A 465 9.14 16.21 27.72
N ALA A 466 8.07 16.99 27.69
CA ALA A 466 8.05 18.29 28.33
C ALA A 466 7.71 18.17 29.82
N LYS A 467 8.61 18.67 30.66
CA LYS A 467 8.41 18.76 32.11
C LYS A 467 7.84 20.13 32.46
N VAL A 468 6.52 20.27 32.43
CA VAL A 468 5.84 21.54 32.71
C VAL A 468 5.25 21.53 34.10
N ARG A 469 5.33 22.66 34.78
CA ARG A 469 4.58 22.87 36.01
C ARG A 469 3.10 23.10 35.68
N PRO A 470 2.14 22.59 36.48
CA PRO A 470 0.74 22.96 36.35
C PRO A 470 0.55 24.47 36.29
N LEU A 471 -0.33 24.95 35.41
CA LEU A 471 -0.51 26.38 35.13
C LEU A 471 -0.78 27.20 36.41
N ASN A 472 -1.55 26.63 37.34
CA ASN A 472 -1.91 27.24 38.62
C ASN A 472 -0.75 27.37 39.62
N ASN A 473 0.40 26.73 39.37
CA ASN A 473 1.56 26.70 40.27
C ASN A 473 2.79 27.44 39.69
N MET A 474 2.66 28.09 38.53
CA MET A 474 3.75 28.82 37.90
C MET A 474 4.20 30.05 38.71
N LYS A 475 5.50 30.33 38.68
CA LYS A 475 6.16 31.48 39.30
C LYS A 475 6.81 32.37 38.24
N PHE A 476 7.14 33.62 38.59
CA PHE A 476 7.91 34.50 37.72
C PHE A 476 9.22 33.82 37.28
N GLY A 477 9.43 33.72 35.96
CA GLY A 477 10.58 33.07 35.34
C GLY A 477 10.39 31.58 34.98
N ASP A 478 9.29 30.94 35.40
CA ASP A 478 8.96 29.57 34.97
C ASP A 478 8.64 29.56 33.46
N ARG A 479 9.02 28.49 32.76
CA ARG A 479 8.72 28.29 31.33
C ARG A 479 7.45 27.45 31.15
N ALA A 480 6.47 27.98 30.43
CA ALA A 480 5.35 27.21 29.90
C ALA A 480 5.71 26.64 28.52
N ILE A 481 5.05 25.56 28.10
CA ILE A 481 5.08 25.17 26.69
C ILE A 481 4.14 26.09 25.92
N MET A 482 4.69 26.79 24.93
CA MET A 482 3.88 27.47 23.94
C MET A 482 3.74 26.57 22.72
N PRO A 483 2.53 26.40 22.18
CA PRO A 483 2.37 25.66 20.95
C PRO A 483 2.90 26.48 19.77
N GLU A 484 3.40 25.80 18.74
CA GLU A 484 3.86 26.41 17.51
C GLU A 484 2.72 26.46 16.49
N THR A 485 2.56 27.59 15.79
CA THR A 485 1.54 27.73 14.75
C THR A 485 1.86 26.82 13.57
N VAL A 486 0.85 26.11 13.09
CA VAL A 486 0.91 25.29 11.89
C VAL A 486 -0.20 25.67 10.91
N THR A 487 0.10 25.58 9.63
CA THR A 487 -0.89 25.76 8.56
C THR A 487 -1.14 24.42 7.87
N ILE A 488 -2.43 24.07 7.72
CA ILE A 488 -2.84 22.88 6.94
C ILE A 488 -2.63 23.12 5.44
N LEU A 489 -1.96 22.18 4.80
CA LEU A 489 -1.62 22.18 3.37
C LEU A 489 -2.53 21.22 2.58
N TRP A 490 -2.37 21.22 1.25
CA TRP A 490 -2.86 20.10 0.45
C TRP A 490 -2.21 18.79 0.92
N ARG A 491 -3.00 17.72 0.95
CA ARG A 491 -2.53 16.37 1.30
C ARG A 491 -1.38 15.96 0.38
N PHE A 492 -1.63 15.97 -0.92
CA PHE A 492 -0.63 15.70 -1.95
C PHE A 492 -0.23 17.02 -2.63
N PRO A 493 1.07 17.33 -2.76
CA PRO A 493 1.53 18.51 -3.49
C PRO A 493 1.13 18.42 -4.97
N LYS A 494 0.97 19.58 -5.61
CA LYS A 494 0.56 19.69 -7.03
C LYS A 494 1.74 19.57 -7.99
#